data_AF-A0A957MDI0-F1
#
_entry.id   AF-A0A957MDI0-F1
#
_cell.length_a   1.000
_cell.length_b   1.000
_cell.length_c   1.000
_cell.angle_alpha   90.00
_cell.angle_beta   90.00
_cell.angle_gamma   90.00
#
_symmetry.space_group_name_H-M   'P 1'
#
loop_
_entity.id
_entity.type
_entity.pdbx_description
1 polymer ?
#
loop_
_entity_poly.entity_id
_entity_poly.type
_entity_poly.pdbx_seq_one_letter_code
_entity_poly.pdbx_strand_id
1 'polypeptide(L)'
;IKLTGIYAEVAFNLTIAMLFALTVVNVFAVAYSAVANYLPIASTRAESETRGGRPLAWHVGLGAALLAPLFVTILGNLDGFAQLVRTLATLDPTPFASAIPGLKPMVDAVAGFQLVATTGATLPPYDFWGPSRVLEPTINEFPYWSFLFADLHPHIIGIPLSAMFLALTLVLLENARTNWRRRWRYGLGLLATFALFLGALASVNLWELPTYLGLGVLAFLVSQFRGRGRIDWPVTLGAIVLYAVGAYLLFWPFFSRYVNVGASGVGLVREPDPMGRWLLIWGFFLFVLATWILFLASRPARAAYFGGGRVKAAGIERAVSLSLRRYDDLPRALHLHHLLVRQPGFFYLLLLALPLATLLLALLALLAGWTVLALCLAFLGLAVVLLWRRGRAADNGSTLAAVLVATGLAILAGTQIFYLKDFLNGSDYYRMNTLFKFFSQVWVIWGVAAAVATPRLLNHFFPSKGAAQARRVWRYA
;
A
#
# COMPACT_ATOMS: atom_id res chain seq x y z
N ILE A 1 12.76 2.24 -29.54
CA ILE A 1 12.06 2.89 -30.67
C ILE A 1 13.04 3.36 -31.73
N LYS A 2 13.81 4.45 -31.53
CA LYS A 2 14.75 4.92 -32.58
C LYS A 2 15.79 3.87 -33.00
N LEU A 3 16.38 3.17 -32.03
CA LEU A 3 17.37 2.10 -32.30
C LEU A 3 16.79 0.86 -32.98
N THR A 4 15.47 0.66 -32.92
CA THR A 4 14.83 -0.56 -33.43
C THR A 4 14.32 -0.42 -34.87
N GLY A 5 14.36 0.79 -35.45
CA GLY A 5 13.87 1.05 -36.82
C GLY A 5 12.37 0.87 -37.03
N ILE A 6 11.60 0.63 -35.95
CA ILE A 6 10.15 0.43 -36.00
C ILE A 6 9.46 1.79 -36.16
N TYR A 7 8.44 1.85 -37.03
CA TYR A 7 7.57 3.02 -37.17
C TYR A 7 7.01 3.49 -35.81
N ALA A 8 6.93 4.81 -35.62
CA ALA A 8 6.66 5.40 -34.32
C ALA A 8 5.30 4.98 -33.76
N GLU A 9 4.27 4.93 -34.61
CA GLU A 9 2.90 4.52 -34.29
C GLU A 9 2.82 3.04 -33.87
N VAL A 10 3.57 2.15 -34.52
CA VAL A 10 3.65 0.74 -34.15
C VAL A 10 4.41 0.59 -32.83
N ALA A 11 5.54 1.29 -32.69
CA ALA A 11 6.35 1.25 -31.50
C ALA A 11 5.63 1.82 -30.26
N PHE A 12 4.80 2.85 -30.43
CA PHE A 12 3.98 3.43 -29.38
C PHE A 12 3.00 2.39 -28.82
N ASN A 13 2.22 1.74 -29.70
CA ASN A 13 1.26 0.71 -29.31
C ASN A 13 1.93 -0.51 -28.66
N LEU A 14 3.05 -0.98 -29.24
CA LEU A 14 3.84 -2.07 -28.65
C LEU A 14 4.40 -1.70 -27.28
N THR A 15 4.79 -0.44 -27.08
CA THR A 15 5.28 0.04 -25.78
C THR A 15 4.17 -0.01 -24.73
N ILE A 16 2.96 0.44 -25.05
CA ILE A 16 1.82 0.40 -24.12
C ILE A 16 1.49 -1.04 -23.74
N ALA A 17 1.38 -1.94 -24.73
CA ALA A 17 1.14 -3.36 -24.48
C ALA A 17 2.25 -3.99 -23.62
N MET A 18 3.51 -3.66 -23.88
CA MET A 18 4.65 -4.11 -23.10
C MET A 18 4.60 -3.58 -21.66
N LEU A 19 4.30 -2.30 -21.44
CA LEU A 19 4.22 -1.71 -20.10
C LEU A 19 3.08 -2.33 -19.28
N PHE A 20 1.93 -2.60 -19.91
CA PHE A 20 0.84 -3.34 -19.28
C PHE A 20 1.27 -4.75 -18.89
N ALA A 21 1.87 -5.51 -19.82
CA ALA A 21 2.33 -6.87 -19.58
C ALA A 21 3.41 -6.93 -18.47
N LEU A 22 4.39 -6.02 -18.50
CA LEU A 22 5.40 -5.90 -17.46
C LEU A 22 4.77 -5.56 -16.11
N THR A 23 3.78 -4.67 -16.07
CA THR A 23 3.07 -4.35 -14.83
C THR A 23 2.42 -5.59 -14.26
N VAL A 24 1.62 -6.31 -15.08
CA VAL A 24 0.94 -7.55 -14.68
C VAL A 24 1.92 -8.59 -14.14
N VAL A 25 3.00 -8.88 -14.88
CA VAL A 25 4.00 -9.87 -14.47
C VAL A 25 4.70 -9.45 -13.18
N ASN A 26 5.08 -8.17 -13.05
CA ASN A 26 5.82 -7.69 -11.90
C ASN A 26 4.97 -7.71 -10.62
N VAL A 27 3.74 -7.19 -10.67
CA VAL A 27 2.86 -7.19 -9.49
C VAL A 27 2.41 -8.60 -9.11
N PHE A 28 2.18 -9.47 -10.09
CA PHE A 28 1.93 -10.88 -9.87
C PHE A 28 3.12 -11.55 -9.17
N ALA A 29 4.34 -11.35 -9.67
CA ALA A 29 5.54 -11.95 -9.09
C ALA A 29 5.77 -11.49 -7.64
N VAL A 30 5.58 -10.19 -7.35
CA VAL A 30 5.68 -9.67 -5.97
C VAL A 30 4.64 -10.31 -5.07
N ALA A 31 3.37 -10.35 -5.48
CA ALA A 31 2.30 -10.93 -4.68
C ALA A 31 2.49 -12.44 -4.50
N TYR A 32 2.88 -13.15 -5.57
CA TYR A 32 3.19 -14.57 -5.52
C TYR A 32 4.33 -14.85 -4.56
N SER A 33 5.45 -14.14 -4.64
CA SER A 33 6.56 -14.30 -3.69
C SER A 33 6.13 -13.96 -2.26
N ALA A 34 5.33 -12.90 -2.06
CA ALA A 34 4.84 -12.51 -0.74
C ALA A 34 3.81 -13.49 -0.14
N VAL A 35 3.05 -14.20 -0.97
CA VAL A 35 2.01 -15.16 -0.53
C VAL A 35 2.55 -16.59 -0.46
N ALA A 36 3.32 -17.03 -1.46
CA ALA A 36 3.89 -18.37 -1.52
C ALA A 36 4.93 -18.59 -0.41
N ASN A 37 5.70 -17.55 -0.09
CA ASN A 37 6.61 -17.58 1.04
C ASN A 37 5.86 -17.23 2.34
N TYR A 38 4.97 -18.12 2.81
CA TYR A 38 4.51 -18.15 4.23
C TYR A 38 5.65 -18.56 5.16
N LEU A 39 6.77 -17.85 5.01
CA LEU A 39 8.00 -18.09 5.70
C LEU A 39 8.13 -16.93 6.67
N PRO A 40 8.00 -17.21 7.98
CA PRO A 40 8.42 -16.27 9.00
C PRO A 40 9.90 -15.94 8.81
N ILE A 41 10.39 -14.90 9.51
CA ILE A 41 11.68 -14.18 9.40
C ILE A 41 12.97 -15.02 9.11
N ALA A 42 12.95 -16.36 9.09
CA ALA A 42 14.14 -17.19 8.96
C ALA A 42 13.95 -18.55 8.24
N SER A 43 13.27 -18.62 7.09
CA SER A 43 13.52 -19.76 6.18
C SER A 43 14.88 -19.60 5.50
N THR A 44 15.74 -20.60 5.58
CA THR A 44 16.93 -20.67 4.72
C THR A 44 16.53 -21.04 3.29
N ARG A 45 17.35 -20.68 2.29
CA ARG A 45 17.13 -21.07 0.88
C ARG A 45 17.05 -22.61 0.70
N ALA A 46 17.81 -23.36 1.50
CA ALA A 46 17.76 -24.83 1.55
C ALA A 46 16.46 -25.40 2.16
N GLU A 47 15.81 -24.68 3.09
CA GLU A 47 14.50 -25.05 3.64
C GLU A 47 13.32 -24.61 2.75
N SER A 48 13.51 -23.53 1.98
CA SER A 48 12.62 -23.14 0.87
C SER A 48 12.60 -24.21 -0.22
N GLU A 49 13.73 -24.85 -0.51
CA GLU A 49 13.83 -25.94 -1.50
C GLU A 49 13.18 -27.24 -0.98
N THR A 50 13.32 -27.58 0.30
CA THR A 50 12.73 -28.80 0.88
C THR A 50 11.24 -28.69 1.21
N ARG A 51 10.70 -27.50 1.53
CA ARG A 51 9.23 -27.25 1.58
C ARG A 51 8.62 -26.86 0.24
N GLY A 52 9.43 -26.45 -0.73
CA GLY A 52 9.03 -26.12 -2.11
C GLY A 52 8.44 -27.28 -2.90
N GLY A 53 8.46 -28.51 -2.36
CA GLY A 53 7.87 -29.70 -2.96
C GLY A 53 6.37 -29.92 -2.71
N ARG A 54 5.70 -29.11 -1.88
CA ARG A 54 4.22 -29.16 -1.82
C ARG A 54 3.66 -28.00 -2.62
N PRO A 55 3.05 -28.22 -3.80
CA PRO A 55 2.36 -27.16 -4.50
C PRO A 55 1.33 -26.56 -3.55
N LEU A 56 1.46 -25.26 -3.27
CA LEU A 56 0.37 -24.53 -2.63
C LEU A 56 -0.88 -24.81 -3.45
N ALA A 57 -1.98 -25.13 -2.79
CA ALA A 57 -3.23 -25.32 -3.50
C ALA A 57 -3.47 -24.09 -4.38
N TRP A 58 -3.89 -24.30 -5.62
CA TRP A 58 -3.90 -23.25 -6.66
C TRP A 58 -4.58 -21.96 -6.19
N HIS A 59 -5.61 -22.06 -5.34
CA HIS A 59 -6.34 -20.95 -4.74
C HIS A 59 -5.55 -20.15 -3.68
N VAL A 60 -4.56 -20.77 -3.01
CA VAL A 60 -3.72 -20.12 -1.98
C VAL A 60 -2.49 -19.45 -2.59
N GLY A 61 -1.92 -20.00 -3.67
CA GLY A 61 -0.73 -19.46 -4.34
C GLY A 61 -1.07 -18.62 -5.57
N LEU A 62 -1.40 -19.30 -6.67
CA LEU A 62 -1.65 -18.71 -7.98
C LEU A 62 -2.88 -17.79 -7.99
N GLY A 63 -4.03 -18.26 -7.52
CA GLY A 63 -5.28 -17.48 -7.48
C GLY A 63 -5.19 -16.27 -6.56
N ALA A 64 -4.49 -16.41 -5.43
CA ALA A 64 -4.22 -15.30 -4.52
C ALA A 64 -3.31 -14.24 -5.16
N ALA A 65 -2.28 -14.66 -5.90
CA ALA A 65 -1.36 -13.75 -6.58
C ALA A 65 -2.01 -13.00 -7.76
N LEU A 66 -3.00 -13.60 -8.43
CA LEU A 66 -3.80 -12.96 -9.47
C LEU A 66 -4.61 -11.75 -8.97
N LEU A 67 -4.82 -11.62 -7.66
CA LEU A 67 -5.43 -10.42 -7.08
C LEU A 67 -4.58 -9.16 -7.30
N ALA A 68 -3.25 -9.27 -7.41
CA ALA A 68 -2.40 -8.10 -7.61
C ALA A 68 -2.58 -7.49 -9.01
N PRO A 69 -2.50 -8.25 -10.11
CA PRO A 69 -2.90 -7.74 -11.43
C PRO A 69 -4.33 -7.22 -11.44
N LEU A 70 -5.28 -7.94 -10.84
CA LEU A 70 -6.67 -7.50 -10.76
C LEU A 70 -6.78 -6.11 -10.10
N PHE A 71 -6.21 -5.93 -8.91
CA PHE A 71 -6.32 -4.69 -8.15
C PHE A 71 -5.51 -3.53 -8.74
N VAL A 72 -4.36 -3.81 -9.35
CA VAL A 72 -3.50 -2.77 -9.91
C VAL A 72 -3.96 -2.37 -11.30
N THR A 73 -4.20 -3.31 -12.22
CA THR A 73 -4.34 -2.99 -13.65
C THR A 73 -5.75 -3.13 -14.22
N ILE A 74 -6.69 -3.76 -13.50
CA ILE A 74 -8.06 -4.03 -14.00
C ILE A 74 -9.11 -3.29 -13.16
N LEU A 75 -8.93 -3.25 -11.85
CA LEU A 75 -9.86 -2.60 -10.94
C LEU A 75 -9.84 -1.08 -11.18
N GLY A 76 -11.02 -0.52 -11.42
CA GLY A 76 -11.24 0.93 -11.40
C GLY A 76 -11.75 1.42 -10.06
N ASN A 77 -11.89 2.74 -9.91
CA ASN A 77 -12.52 3.29 -8.72
C ASN A 77 -14.03 3.01 -8.69
N LEU A 78 -14.64 3.26 -7.52
CA LEU A 78 -16.06 3.00 -7.31
C LEU A 78 -16.95 4.03 -8.01
N ASP A 79 -16.41 5.16 -8.50
CA ASP A 79 -17.24 6.18 -9.15
C ASP A 79 -17.80 5.71 -10.49
N GLY A 80 -17.06 4.88 -11.25
CA GLY A 80 -17.61 4.30 -12.48
C GLY A 80 -18.85 3.43 -12.23
N PHE A 81 -18.83 2.63 -11.16
CA PHE A 81 -20.03 1.90 -10.72
C PHE A 81 -21.10 2.84 -10.14
N ALA A 82 -20.70 3.82 -9.33
CA ALA A 82 -21.63 4.78 -8.75
C ALA A 82 -22.34 5.62 -9.82
N GLN A 83 -21.68 5.93 -10.94
CA GLN A 83 -22.28 6.57 -12.09
C GLN A 83 -23.38 5.71 -12.70
N LEU A 84 -23.11 4.42 -12.92
CA LEU A 84 -24.13 3.49 -13.42
C LEU A 84 -25.34 3.44 -12.47
N VAL A 85 -25.10 3.38 -11.17
CA VAL A 85 -26.16 3.42 -10.15
C VAL A 85 -26.94 4.73 -10.21
N ARG A 86 -26.28 5.88 -10.27
CA ARG A 86 -26.93 7.20 -10.40
C ARG A 86 -27.79 7.27 -11.67
N THR A 87 -27.26 6.82 -12.79
CA THR A 87 -27.96 6.79 -14.08
C THR A 87 -29.22 5.92 -14.01
N LEU A 88 -29.10 4.69 -13.51
CA LEU A 88 -30.24 3.79 -13.34
C LEU A 88 -31.29 4.36 -12.38
N ALA A 89 -30.86 4.94 -11.26
CA ALA A 89 -31.75 5.54 -10.27
C ALA A 89 -32.58 6.70 -10.82
N THR A 90 -32.06 7.44 -11.81
CA THR A 90 -32.82 8.53 -12.45
C THR A 90 -33.91 8.05 -13.40
N LEU A 91 -33.88 6.79 -13.85
CA LEU A 91 -34.87 6.25 -14.80
C LEU A 91 -36.20 5.91 -14.14
N ASP A 92 -36.16 5.37 -12.91
CA ASP A 92 -37.38 5.00 -12.17
C ASP A 92 -37.23 5.32 -10.67
N PRO A 93 -37.43 6.60 -10.27
CA PRO A 93 -37.35 7.01 -8.88
C PRO A 93 -38.51 6.41 -8.07
N THR A 94 -38.19 5.53 -7.13
CA THR A 94 -39.20 4.87 -6.28
C THR A 94 -39.62 5.78 -5.12
N PRO A 95 -40.83 5.58 -4.54
CA PRO A 95 -41.27 6.28 -3.33
C PRO A 95 -40.50 5.83 -2.07
N PHE A 96 -39.57 4.87 -2.20
CA PHE A 96 -38.76 4.40 -1.09
C PHE A 96 -37.90 5.52 -0.51
N ALA A 97 -37.95 5.67 0.82
CA ALA A 97 -37.13 6.59 1.58
C ALA A 97 -36.30 5.81 2.60
N SER A 98 -35.06 6.24 2.80
CA SER A 98 -34.15 5.65 3.79
C SER A 98 -33.31 6.71 4.45
N ALA A 99 -33.12 6.57 5.76
CA ALA A 99 -32.15 7.36 6.53
C ALA A 99 -30.70 6.90 6.30
N ILE A 100 -30.50 5.70 5.73
CA ILE A 100 -29.16 5.17 5.42
C ILE A 100 -28.65 5.82 4.13
N PRO A 101 -27.54 6.58 4.18
CA PRO A 101 -26.98 7.23 2.99
C PRO A 101 -26.68 6.21 1.88
N GLY A 102 -27.11 6.51 0.65
CA GLY A 102 -26.88 5.67 -0.53
C GLY A 102 -27.87 4.51 -0.72
N LEU A 103 -28.70 4.14 0.28
CA LEU A 103 -29.65 3.04 0.11
C LEU A 103 -30.77 3.38 -0.87
N LYS A 104 -31.31 4.60 -0.82
CA LYS A 104 -32.34 5.04 -1.76
C LYS A 104 -31.87 4.97 -3.23
N PRO A 105 -30.72 5.59 -3.60
CA PRO A 105 -30.19 5.45 -4.96
C PRO A 105 -29.98 4.00 -5.40
N MET A 106 -29.64 3.08 -4.50
CA MET A 106 -29.49 1.66 -4.84
C MET A 106 -30.85 1.00 -5.15
N VAL A 107 -31.89 1.30 -4.36
CA VAL A 107 -33.25 0.79 -4.61
C VAL A 107 -33.80 1.34 -5.93
N ASP A 108 -33.67 2.65 -6.14
CA ASP A 108 -34.08 3.30 -7.39
C ASP A 108 -33.31 2.72 -8.59
N ALA A 109 -32.02 2.43 -8.43
CA ALA A 109 -31.22 1.81 -9.50
C ALA A 109 -31.67 0.38 -9.84
N VAL A 110 -32.14 -0.39 -8.87
CA VAL A 110 -32.73 -1.72 -9.13
C VAL A 110 -34.02 -1.59 -9.92
N ALA A 111 -34.88 -0.63 -9.59
CA ALA A 111 -36.10 -0.35 -10.33
C ALA A 111 -35.79 0.10 -11.77
N GLY A 112 -34.87 1.06 -11.93
CA GLY A 112 -34.41 1.50 -13.25
C GLY A 112 -33.74 0.38 -14.07
N PHE A 113 -33.01 -0.53 -13.42
CA PHE A 113 -32.47 -1.72 -14.08
C PHE A 113 -33.57 -2.66 -14.57
N GLN A 114 -34.60 -2.90 -13.75
CA GLN A 114 -35.76 -3.70 -14.15
C GLN A 114 -36.48 -3.07 -15.34
N LEU A 115 -36.64 -1.74 -15.35
CA LEU A 115 -37.21 -1.01 -16.48
C LEU A 115 -36.39 -1.24 -17.76
N VAL A 116 -35.08 -0.99 -17.72
CA VAL A 116 -34.18 -1.23 -18.86
C VAL A 116 -34.25 -2.67 -19.35
N ALA A 117 -34.22 -3.64 -18.43
CA ALA A 117 -34.23 -5.07 -18.77
C ALA A 117 -35.56 -5.55 -19.35
N THR A 118 -36.69 -4.95 -18.97
CA THR A 118 -38.04 -5.40 -19.37
C THR A 118 -38.59 -4.64 -20.57
N THR A 119 -38.30 -3.34 -20.69
CA THR A 119 -38.86 -2.49 -21.75
C THR A 119 -37.83 -2.09 -22.80
N GLY A 120 -36.55 -2.42 -22.60
CA GLY A 120 -35.48 -1.98 -23.49
C GLY A 120 -35.20 -0.48 -23.42
N ALA A 121 -35.50 0.17 -22.28
CA ALA A 121 -35.24 1.58 -22.09
C ALA A 121 -33.75 1.90 -22.33
N THR A 122 -33.47 3.01 -23.00
CA THR A 122 -32.09 3.41 -23.31
C THR A 122 -31.40 4.02 -22.10
N LEU A 123 -30.18 3.56 -21.84
CA LEU A 123 -29.33 4.16 -20.81
C LEU A 123 -28.74 5.48 -21.33
N PRO A 124 -28.75 6.55 -20.52
CA PRO A 124 -27.94 7.74 -20.78
C PRO A 124 -26.47 7.38 -21.05
N PRO A 125 -25.77 8.15 -21.90
CA PRO A 125 -24.37 7.91 -22.21
C PRO A 125 -23.50 7.88 -20.95
N TYR A 126 -22.56 6.94 -20.91
CA TYR A 126 -21.57 6.86 -19.85
C TYR A 126 -20.50 7.95 -20.06
N ASP A 127 -20.30 8.81 -19.06
CA ASP A 127 -19.18 9.76 -19.07
C ASP A 127 -17.87 9.04 -18.73
N PHE A 128 -17.07 8.82 -19.78
CA PHE A 128 -15.76 8.20 -19.70
C PHE A 128 -14.76 8.96 -18.80
N TRP A 129 -14.91 10.28 -18.66
CA TRP A 129 -13.96 11.15 -17.96
C TRP A 129 -14.30 11.37 -16.49
N GLY A 130 -15.56 11.25 -16.12
CA GLY A 130 -16.04 11.43 -14.74
C GLY A 130 -15.26 10.62 -13.71
N PRO A 131 -15.05 9.31 -13.91
CA PRO A 131 -14.28 8.48 -12.99
C PRO A 131 -12.81 8.88 -12.84
N SER A 132 -12.21 9.65 -13.77
CA SER A 132 -10.83 10.18 -13.61
C SER A 132 -10.78 11.62 -13.11
N ARG A 133 -11.94 12.20 -12.74
CA ARG A 133 -12.11 13.57 -12.19
C ARG A 133 -13.03 13.61 -10.98
N VAL A 134 -13.03 12.57 -10.15
CA VAL A 134 -13.94 12.46 -8.98
C VAL A 134 -13.74 13.61 -7.97
N LEU A 135 -12.53 14.14 -7.85
CA LEU A 135 -12.18 15.28 -6.99
C LEU A 135 -11.89 16.49 -7.88
N GLU A 136 -12.91 17.28 -8.20
CA GLU A 136 -12.74 18.51 -8.98
C GLU A 136 -12.00 19.59 -8.17
N PRO A 137 -11.19 20.45 -8.81
CA PRO A 137 -10.84 20.46 -10.24
C PRO A 137 -9.54 19.67 -10.52
N THR A 138 -9.37 18.46 -9.95
CA THR A 138 -8.15 17.65 -10.09
C THR A 138 -8.34 16.42 -10.97
N ILE A 139 -7.22 15.82 -11.35
CA ILE A 139 -7.15 14.56 -12.10
C ILE A 139 -6.78 13.44 -11.12
N ASN A 140 -7.58 12.38 -11.06
CA ASN A 140 -7.39 11.24 -10.18
C ASN A 140 -7.45 9.91 -10.92
N GLU A 141 -6.64 9.81 -11.98
CA GLU A 141 -6.46 8.58 -12.74
C GLU A 141 -5.91 7.42 -11.88
N PHE A 142 -6.38 6.23 -12.23
CA PHE A 142 -5.88 4.95 -11.73
C PHE A 142 -5.35 4.14 -12.91
N PRO A 143 -4.48 3.13 -12.69
CA PRO A 143 -3.77 2.47 -13.78
C PRO A 143 -4.68 1.91 -14.88
N TYR A 144 -5.82 1.30 -14.52
CA TYR A 144 -6.76 0.79 -15.52
C TYR A 144 -7.24 1.90 -16.47
N TRP A 145 -7.58 3.09 -15.95
CA TRP A 145 -7.96 4.23 -16.78
C TRP A 145 -6.82 4.66 -17.69
N SER A 146 -5.60 4.83 -17.18
CA SER A 146 -4.46 5.31 -17.99
C SER A 146 -4.04 4.29 -19.06
N PHE A 147 -4.10 2.99 -18.77
CA PHE A 147 -3.85 1.94 -19.77
C PHE A 147 -4.95 1.88 -20.82
N LEU A 148 -6.23 2.07 -20.43
CA LEU A 148 -7.35 2.11 -21.36
C LEU A 148 -7.31 3.34 -22.27
N PHE A 149 -6.97 4.50 -21.70
CA PHE A 149 -6.78 5.74 -22.45
C PHE A 149 -5.54 5.69 -23.36
N ALA A 150 -4.60 4.76 -23.09
CA ALA A 150 -3.44 4.47 -23.92
C ALA A 150 -2.52 5.69 -24.12
N ASP A 151 -2.37 6.51 -23.08
CA ASP A 151 -1.55 7.70 -23.12
C ASP A 151 -0.19 7.43 -22.48
N LEU A 152 0.88 7.43 -23.28
CA LEU A 152 2.24 7.05 -22.87
C LEU A 152 2.90 8.15 -22.00
N HIS A 153 2.30 8.41 -20.86
CA HIS A 153 2.76 9.37 -19.89
C HIS A 153 3.83 8.78 -18.96
N PRO A 154 4.66 9.66 -18.36
CA PRO A 154 5.67 9.27 -17.38
C PRO A 154 5.18 8.36 -16.25
N HIS A 155 3.96 8.56 -15.74
CA HIS A 155 3.45 7.73 -14.66
C HIS A 155 3.17 6.30 -15.13
N ILE A 156 2.66 6.07 -16.35
CA ILE A 156 2.46 4.72 -16.89
C ILE A 156 3.80 3.98 -17.03
N ILE A 157 4.84 4.67 -17.52
CA ILE A 157 6.19 4.11 -17.62
C ILE A 157 6.75 3.76 -16.23
N GLY A 158 6.40 4.56 -15.21
CA GLY A 158 6.81 4.37 -13.82
C GLY A 158 6.17 3.17 -13.12
N ILE A 159 4.97 2.73 -13.50
CA ILE A 159 4.24 1.63 -12.83
C ILE A 159 5.03 0.30 -12.81
N PRO A 160 5.55 -0.24 -13.94
CA PRO A 160 6.29 -1.50 -13.89
C PRO A 160 7.63 -1.38 -13.14
N LEU A 161 8.28 -0.21 -13.17
CA LEU A 161 9.49 0.08 -12.39
C LEU A 161 9.19 0.12 -10.88
N SER A 162 8.06 0.73 -10.53
CA SER A 162 7.52 0.77 -9.17
C SER A 162 7.27 -0.63 -8.64
N ALA A 163 6.64 -1.50 -9.44
CA ALA A 163 6.42 -2.90 -9.06
C ALA A 163 7.74 -3.67 -8.85
N MET A 164 8.76 -3.43 -9.67
CA MET A 164 10.11 -3.97 -9.44
C MET A 164 10.74 -3.44 -8.15
N PHE A 165 10.55 -2.17 -7.82
CA PHE A 165 10.99 -1.61 -6.55
C PHE A 165 10.31 -2.30 -5.35
N LEU A 166 9.02 -2.66 -5.47
CA LEU A 166 8.32 -3.44 -4.45
C LEU A 166 8.92 -4.86 -4.31
N ALA A 167 9.38 -5.47 -5.40
CA ALA A 167 10.11 -6.74 -5.36
C ALA A 167 11.43 -6.61 -4.60
N LEU A 168 12.21 -5.56 -4.86
CA LEU A 168 13.44 -5.28 -4.11
C LEU A 168 13.16 -5.06 -2.62
N THR A 169 12.05 -4.38 -2.31
CA THR A 169 11.56 -4.18 -0.94
C THR A 169 11.30 -5.53 -0.26
N LEU A 170 10.63 -6.46 -0.94
CA LEU A 170 10.42 -7.81 -0.43
C LEU A 170 11.75 -8.55 -0.20
N VAL A 171 12.68 -8.50 -1.16
CA VAL A 171 14.02 -9.11 -1.03
C VAL A 171 14.78 -8.56 0.18
N LEU A 172 14.71 -7.25 0.41
CA LEU A 172 15.32 -6.62 1.58
C LEU A 172 14.68 -7.10 2.90
N LEU A 173 13.37 -7.28 2.92
CA LEU A 173 12.63 -7.79 4.09
C LEU A 173 12.88 -9.28 4.36
N GLU A 174 13.11 -10.07 3.31
CA GLU A 174 13.52 -11.48 3.42
C GLU A 174 14.94 -11.63 4.01
N ASN A 175 15.81 -10.65 3.73
CA ASN A 175 17.20 -10.62 4.21
C ASN A 175 17.39 -9.92 5.58
N ALA A 176 16.34 -9.79 6.39
CA ALA A 176 16.36 -9.04 7.65
C ALA A 176 17.48 -9.43 8.63
N ARG A 177 17.84 -10.71 8.71
CA ARG A 177 18.90 -11.21 9.61
C ARG A 177 20.31 -11.13 9.05
N THR A 178 20.47 -10.65 7.81
CA THR A 178 21.78 -10.59 7.17
C THR A 178 22.71 -9.65 7.95
N ASN A 179 23.89 -10.17 8.30
CA ASN A 179 24.95 -9.31 8.80
C ASN A 179 25.60 -8.60 7.60
N TRP A 180 25.12 -7.39 7.30
CA TRP A 180 25.60 -6.58 6.18
C TRP A 180 27.10 -6.27 6.22
N ARG A 181 27.75 -6.26 7.40
CA ARG A 181 29.21 -6.10 7.49
C ARG A 181 29.94 -7.33 6.94
N ARG A 182 29.43 -8.53 7.21
CA ARG A 182 30.00 -9.79 6.72
C ARG A 182 29.66 -10.03 5.24
N ARG A 183 28.43 -9.69 4.82
CA ARG A 183 27.96 -9.82 3.43
C ARG A 183 27.95 -8.49 2.69
N TRP A 184 28.99 -7.67 2.87
CA TRP A 184 29.02 -6.30 2.35
C TRP A 184 28.90 -6.24 0.83
N ARG A 185 29.48 -7.20 0.09
CA ARG A 185 29.38 -7.27 -1.39
C ARG A 185 27.93 -7.44 -1.86
N TYR A 186 27.18 -8.33 -1.21
CA TYR A 186 25.76 -8.53 -1.49
C TYR A 186 24.93 -7.31 -1.08
N GLY A 187 25.23 -6.72 0.08
CA GLY A 187 24.57 -5.49 0.53
C GLY A 187 24.79 -4.31 -0.41
N LEU A 188 26.03 -4.14 -0.90
CA LEU A 188 26.38 -3.10 -1.87
C LEU A 188 25.67 -3.35 -3.21
N GLY A 189 25.64 -4.60 -3.70
CA GLY A 189 24.91 -4.95 -4.92
C GLY A 189 23.42 -4.65 -4.81
N LEU A 190 22.78 -5.06 -3.70
CA LEU A 190 21.37 -4.76 -3.44
C LEU A 190 21.11 -3.25 -3.38
N LEU A 191 21.96 -2.50 -2.66
CA LEU A 191 21.86 -1.05 -2.55
C LEU A 191 22.04 -0.34 -3.90
N ALA A 192 22.98 -0.80 -4.72
CA ALA A 192 23.18 -0.30 -6.07
C ALA A 192 21.96 -0.57 -6.96
N THR A 193 21.31 -1.72 -6.82
CA THR A 193 20.03 -2.01 -7.51
C THR A 193 18.91 -1.09 -7.03
N PHE A 194 18.77 -0.86 -5.72
CA PHE A 194 17.82 0.13 -5.19
C PHE A 194 18.09 1.53 -5.76
N ALA A 195 19.35 1.97 -5.76
CA ALA A 195 19.77 3.26 -6.31
C ALA A 195 19.47 3.38 -7.81
N LEU A 196 19.74 2.33 -8.59
CA LEU A 196 19.42 2.27 -10.02
C LEU A 196 17.92 2.46 -10.27
N PHE A 197 17.07 1.72 -9.56
CA PHE A 197 15.61 1.84 -9.73
C PHE A 197 15.06 3.16 -9.22
N LEU A 198 15.59 3.72 -8.12
CA LEU A 198 15.20 5.04 -7.65
C LEU A 198 15.58 6.13 -8.66
N GLY A 199 16.80 6.07 -9.20
CA GLY A 199 17.26 7.00 -10.22
C GLY A 199 16.42 6.90 -11.49
N ALA A 200 16.11 5.68 -11.94
CA ALA A 200 15.24 5.44 -13.09
C ALA A 200 13.83 6.01 -12.86
N LEU A 201 13.22 5.75 -11.70
CA LEU A 201 11.92 6.29 -11.33
C LEU A 201 11.95 7.81 -11.31
N ALA A 202 12.97 8.43 -10.71
CA ALA A 202 13.10 9.88 -10.63
C ALA A 202 13.34 10.53 -12.00
N SER A 203 14.08 9.86 -12.90
CA SER A 203 14.30 10.35 -14.27
C SER A 203 13.07 10.18 -15.17
N VAL A 204 12.28 9.13 -14.95
CA VAL A 204 11.00 8.93 -15.64
C VAL A 204 9.99 9.97 -15.14
N ASN A 205 9.77 10.01 -13.82
CA ASN A 205 8.82 10.90 -13.17
C ASN A 205 9.39 11.38 -11.83
N LEU A 206 9.79 12.65 -11.74
CA LEU A 206 10.45 13.19 -10.54
C LEU A 206 9.58 13.11 -9.29
N TRP A 207 8.25 13.04 -9.44
CA TRP A 207 7.28 12.88 -8.35
C TRP A 207 7.36 11.50 -7.67
N GLU A 208 8.04 10.52 -8.28
CA GLU A 208 8.29 9.20 -7.68
C GLU A 208 9.38 9.26 -6.61
N LEU A 209 10.28 10.24 -6.69
CA LEU A 209 11.46 10.31 -5.84
C LEU A 209 11.13 10.33 -4.34
N PRO A 210 10.22 11.17 -3.81
CA PRO A 210 9.91 11.19 -2.38
C PRO A 210 9.33 9.87 -1.89
N THR A 211 8.42 9.28 -2.67
CA THR A 211 7.71 8.04 -2.34
C THR A 211 8.67 6.86 -2.26
N TYR A 212 9.48 6.64 -3.29
CA TYR A 212 10.34 5.46 -3.36
C TYR A 212 11.62 5.60 -2.53
N LEU A 213 12.15 6.83 -2.37
CA LEU A 213 13.19 7.11 -1.39
C LEU A 213 12.71 6.77 0.02
N GLY A 214 11.55 7.33 0.42
CA GLY A 214 10.96 7.09 1.74
C GLY A 214 10.64 5.62 1.98
N LEU A 215 10.06 4.95 0.98
CA LEU A 215 9.76 3.51 1.04
C LEU A 215 11.02 2.66 1.21
N GLY A 216 12.08 2.94 0.46
CA GLY A 216 13.36 2.23 0.57
C GLY A 216 14.00 2.40 1.96
N VAL A 217 14.03 3.64 2.48
CA VAL A 217 14.53 3.92 3.83
C VAL A 217 13.70 3.20 4.89
N LEU A 218 12.37 3.30 4.82
CA LEU A 218 11.45 2.66 5.76
C LEU A 218 11.62 1.13 5.76
N ALA A 219 11.69 0.52 4.57
CA ALA A 219 11.92 -0.91 4.42
C ALA A 219 13.25 -1.35 5.02
N PHE A 220 14.32 -0.57 4.86
CA PHE A 220 15.63 -0.86 5.45
C PHE A 220 15.59 -0.81 6.98
N LEU A 221 14.97 0.23 7.56
CA LEU A 221 14.78 0.37 9.00
C LEU A 221 13.99 -0.81 9.59
N VAL A 222 12.87 -1.17 8.94
CA VAL A 222 12.03 -2.30 9.34
C VAL A 222 12.80 -3.63 9.22
N SER A 223 13.57 -3.82 8.14
CA SER A 223 14.41 -4.99 7.94
C SER A 223 15.46 -5.15 9.05
N GLN A 224 16.21 -4.08 9.37
CA GLN A 224 17.19 -4.06 10.47
C GLN A 224 16.55 -4.43 11.82
N PHE A 225 15.43 -3.77 12.15
CA PHE A 225 14.76 -4.00 13.42
C PHE A 225 14.20 -5.42 13.51
N ARG A 226 13.62 -5.96 12.43
CA ARG A 226 13.12 -7.35 12.41
C ARG A 226 14.23 -8.35 12.69
N GLY A 227 15.37 -8.19 12.04
CA GLY A 227 16.52 -9.06 12.21
C GLY A 227 17.15 -8.98 13.60
N ARG A 228 17.51 -7.75 14.02
CA ARG A 228 18.38 -7.51 15.18
C ARG A 228 17.64 -7.05 16.44
N GLY A 229 16.41 -6.56 16.32
CA GLY A 229 15.66 -5.92 17.41
C GLY A 229 16.11 -4.50 17.74
N ARG A 230 17.04 -3.95 16.97
CA ARG A 230 17.59 -2.60 17.12
C ARG A 230 17.98 -2.05 15.74
N ILE A 231 18.02 -0.74 15.62
CA ILE A 231 18.48 -0.04 14.42
C ILE A 231 19.95 0.32 14.61
N ASP A 232 20.77 0.03 13.61
CA ASP A 232 22.18 0.42 13.55
C ASP A 232 22.27 1.76 12.78
N TRP A 233 22.21 2.88 13.52
CA TRP A 233 22.12 4.22 12.92
C TRP A 233 23.29 4.56 11.99
N PRO A 234 24.57 4.28 12.32
CA PRO A 234 25.67 4.54 11.39
C PRO A 234 25.53 3.79 10.06
N VAL A 235 25.18 2.50 10.10
CA VAL A 235 24.95 1.71 8.87
C VAL A 235 23.74 2.25 8.10
N THR A 236 22.70 2.67 8.82
CA THR A 236 21.48 3.23 8.22
C THR A 236 21.77 4.55 7.52
N LEU A 237 22.44 5.49 8.17
CA LEU A 237 22.81 6.78 7.57
C LEU A 237 23.72 6.57 6.36
N GLY A 238 24.72 5.68 6.46
CA GLY A 238 25.57 5.33 5.32
C GLY A 238 24.78 4.74 4.16
N ALA A 239 23.83 3.84 4.43
CA ALA A 239 22.96 3.26 3.41
C ALA A 239 22.04 4.31 2.77
N ILE A 240 21.46 5.23 3.54
CA ILE A 240 20.61 6.32 3.04
C ILE A 240 21.41 7.25 2.11
N VAL A 241 22.61 7.65 2.54
CA VAL A 241 23.48 8.52 1.74
C VAL A 241 23.88 7.82 0.45
N LEU A 242 24.37 6.57 0.53
CA LEU A 242 24.75 5.80 -0.66
C LEU A 242 23.55 5.53 -1.58
N TYR A 243 22.35 5.33 -1.03
CA TYR A 243 21.13 5.15 -1.80
C TYR A 243 20.76 6.41 -2.59
N ALA A 244 20.69 7.57 -1.91
CA ALA A 244 20.31 8.83 -2.53
C ALA A 244 21.39 9.35 -3.49
N VAL A 245 22.65 9.38 -3.05
CA VAL A 245 23.79 9.81 -3.87
C VAL A 245 24.01 8.84 -5.03
N GLY A 246 23.91 7.54 -4.79
CA GLY A 246 24.01 6.54 -5.85
C GLY A 246 22.96 6.70 -6.93
N ALA A 247 21.70 6.97 -6.55
CA ALA A 247 20.62 7.22 -7.51
C ALA A 247 20.89 8.46 -8.36
N TYR A 248 21.38 9.54 -7.73
CA TYR A 248 21.75 10.77 -8.42
C TYR A 248 22.95 10.59 -9.37
N LEU A 249 24.02 9.92 -8.91
CA LEU A 249 25.23 9.72 -9.70
C LEU A 249 25.02 8.78 -10.90
N LEU A 250 24.26 7.69 -10.73
CA LEU A 250 23.94 6.78 -11.83
C LEU A 250 23.16 7.47 -12.97
N PHE A 251 22.37 8.49 -12.63
CA PHE A 251 21.59 9.28 -13.58
C PHE A 251 22.10 10.71 -13.70
N TRP A 252 23.37 10.96 -13.36
CA TRP A 252 23.99 12.27 -13.42
C TRP A 252 23.84 12.96 -14.79
N PRO A 253 24.02 12.28 -15.94
CA PRO A 253 23.84 12.92 -17.23
C PRO A 253 22.44 13.53 -17.42
N PHE A 254 21.40 12.86 -16.91
CA PHE A 254 20.04 13.38 -16.91
C PHE A 254 19.91 14.58 -15.97
N PHE A 255 20.30 14.43 -14.69
CA PHE A 255 20.10 15.49 -13.70
C PHE A 255 20.93 16.75 -13.97
N SER A 256 22.14 16.62 -14.53
CA SER A 256 23.01 17.74 -14.90
C SER A 256 22.43 18.61 -16.03
N ARG A 257 21.50 18.07 -16.82
CA ARG A 257 20.85 18.74 -17.96
C ARG A 257 19.36 18.98 -17.71
N TYR A 258 18.85 18.56 -16.56
CA TYR A 258 17.43 18.66 -16.23
C TYR A 258 17.06 20.12 -15.97
N VAL A 259 16.06 20.61 -16.70
CA VAL A 259 15.47 21.93 -16.49
C VAL A 259 14.13 21.73 -15.82
N ASN A 260 14.02 22.21 -14.58
CA ASN A 260 12.76 22.17 -13.85
C ASN A 260 11.84 23.28 -14.37
N VAL A 261 10.75 22.87 -15.02
CA VAL A 261 9.72 23.79 -15.52
C VAL A 261 8.63 23.91 -14.47
N GLY A 262 8.73 24.94 -13.63
CA GLY A 262 7.63 25.41 -12.78
C GLY A 262 7.48 24.76 -11.40
N ALA A 263 8.19 23.68 -11.04
CA ALA A 263 8.07 23.08 -9.71
C ALA A 263 9.01 23.77 -8.69
N SER A 264 8.47 24.58 -7.77
CA SER A 264 9.25 25.33 -6.79
C SER A 264 8.66 25.28 -5.38
N GLY A 265 9.02 24.23 -4.65
CA GLY A 265 8.80 24.10 -3.21
C GLY A 265 7.48 23.46 -2.81
N VAL A 266 7.17 23.57 -1.52
CA VAL A 266 6.00 22.96 -0.87
C VAL A 266 5.03 24.07 -0.46
N GLY A 267 3.72 23.85 -0.64
CA GLY A 267 2.65 24.70 -0.13
C GLY A 267 1.71 23.94 0.80
N LEU A 268 0.87 24.68 1.53
CA LEU A 268 -0.15 24.11 2.40
C LEU A 268 -1.49 24.02 1.69
N VAL A 269 -2.18 22.89 1.85
CA VAL A 269 -3.53 22.69 1.31
C VAL A 269 -4.50 23.64 2.00
N ARG A 270 -5.38 24.25 1.20
CA ARG A 270 -6.33 25.28 1.66
C ARG A 270 -7.69 24.71 2.02
N GLU A 271 -8.12 23.69 1.27
CA GLU A 271 -9.46 23.14 1.35
C GLU A 271 -9.41 21.61 1.53
N PRO A 272 -10.20 21.06 2.48
CA PRO A 272 -10.26 19.62 2.70
C PRO A 272 -11.01 18.91 1.56
N ASP A 273 -10.59 17.70 1.24
CA ASP A 273 -11.27 16.89 0.22
C ASP A 273 -12.63 16.37 0.75
N PRO A 274 -13.70 16.38 -0.08
CA PRO A 274 -14.98 15.80 0.31
C PRO A 274 -14.85 14.28 0.53
N MET A 275 -15.10 13.83 1.77
CA MET A 275 -14.92 12.42 2.16
C MET A 275 -15.67 11.44 1.24
N GLY A 276 -16.90 11.76 0.84
CA GLY A 276 -17.69 10.91 -0.06
C GLY A 276 -17.00 10.66 -1.40
N ARG A 277 -16.54 11.72 -2.07
CA ARG A 277 -15.80 11.66 -3.34
C ARG A 277 -14.46 10.93 -3.16
N TRP A 278 -13.76 11.20 -2.06
CA TRP A 278 -12.51 10.52 -1.74
C TRP A 278 -12.68 9.01 -1.50
N LEU A 279 -13.77 8.60 -0.83
CA LEU A 279 -14.11 7.20 -0.60
C LEU A 279 -14.54 6.47 -1.88
N LEU A 280 -15.03 7.17 -2.91
CA LEU A 280 -15.23 6.55 -4.21
C LEU A 280 -13.91 6.11 -4.85
N ILE A 281 -12.82 6.84 -4.60
CA ILE A 281 -11.48 6.49 -5.09
C ILE A 281 -10.87 5.38 -4.22
N TRP A 282 -10.83 5.60 -2.91
CA TRP A 282 -10.00 4.82 -1.99
C TRP A 282 -10.76 3.85 -1.09
N GLY A 283 -12.09 3.91 -1.06
CA GLY A 283 -12.92 3.19 -0.09
C GLY A 283 -12.72 1.68 -0.11
N PHE A 284 -12.59 1.07 -1.30
CA PHE A 284 -12.30 -0.36 -1.43
C PHE A 284 -10.97 -0.74 -0.77
N PHE A 285 -9.88 -0.07 -1.13
CA PHE A 285 -8.57 -0.36 -0.58
C PHE A 285 -8.49 -0.03 0.91
N LEU A 286 -9.05 1.10 1.32
CA LEU A 286 -9.09 1.49 2.72
C LEU A 286 -9.85 0.44 3.55
N PHE A 287 -10.99 -0.07 3.08
CA PHE A 287 -11.74 -1.11 3.78
C PHE A 287 -10.91 -2.38 3.97
N VAL A 288 -10.30 -2.90 2.90
CA VAL A 288 -9.47 -4.11 2.95
C VAL A 288 -8.27 -3.92 3.88
N LEU A 289 -7.57 -2.80 3.73
CA LEU A 289 -6.32 -2.53 4.44
C LEU A 289 -6.53 -2.10 5.90
N ALA A 290 -7.58 -1.36 6.22
CA ALA A 290 -7.99 -1.07 7.59
C ALA A 290 -8.37 -2.36 8.33
N THR A 291 -9.16 -3.23 7.67
CA THR A 291 -9.48 -4.56 8.21
C THR A 291 -8.20 -5.37 8.45
N TRP A 292 -7.24 -5.30 7.54
CA TRP A 292 -5.94 -5.96 7.68
C TRP A 292 -5.11 -5.42 8.86
N ILE A 293 -5.00 -4.11 9.04
CA ILE A 293 -4.30 -3.48 10.18
C ILE A 293 -4.93 -3.95 11.49
N LEU A 294 -6.25 -3.83 11.63
CA LEU A 294 -6.97 -4.22 12.86
C LEU A 294 -6.84 -5.72 13.14
N PHE A 295 -6.94 -6.53 12.10
CA PHE A 295 -6.69 -7.97 12.18
C PHE A 295 -5.28 -8.28 12.65
N LEU A 296 -4.26 -7.61 12.12
CA LEU A 296 -2.88 -7.82 12.51
C LEU A 296 -2.59 -7.37 13.94
N ALA A 297 -3.19 -6.25 14.35
CA ALA A 297 -3.03 -5.69 15.68
C ALA A 297 -3.68 -6.56 16.76
N SER A 298 -4.79 -7.23 16.43
CA SER A 298 -5.49 -8.18 17.31
C SER A 298 -4.88 -9.59 17.33
N ARG A 299 -3.80 -9.87 16.58
CA ARG A 299 -3.12 -11.19 16.65
C ARG A 299 -2.33 -11.35 17.94
N PRO A 300 -2.31 -12.55 18.56
CA PRO A 300 -1.48 -12.81 19.73
C PRO A 300 0.01 -12.67 19.38
N ALA A 301 0.72 -11.83 20.15
CA ALA A 301 2.16 -11.63 20.05
C ALA A 301 2.95 -12.88 20.52
N ARG A 302 3.09 -13.87 19.63
CA ARG A 302 3.77 -15.14 19.92
C ARG A 302 5.19 -15.15 19.38
N ALA A 303 6.09 -15.85 20.07
CA ALA A 303 7.44 -16.07 19.60
C ALA A 303 7.46 -16.85 18.27
N ALA A 304 8.42 -16.51 17.44
CA ALA A 304 8.76 -17.16 16.19
C ALA A 304 9.89 -18.18 16.44
N TYR A 305 9.76 -19.44 16.01
CA TYR A 305 10.75 -20.50 16.21
C TYR A 305 11.32 -20.92 14.85
N PHE A 306 12.63 -20.73 14.62
CA PHE A 306 13.27 -21.03 13.32
C PHE A 306 14.75 -21.41 13.50
N GLY A 307 15.19 -22.49 12.83
CA GLY A 307 16.59 -22.93 12.81
C GLY A 307 17.19 -23.14 14.21
N GLY A 308 16.42 -23.68 15.16
CA GLY A 308 16.80 -23.83 16.56
C GLY A 308 16.76 -22.55 17.42
N GLY A 309 16.55 -21.38 16.82
CA GLY A 309 16.49 -20.09 17.52
C GLY A 309 15.07 -19.58 17.80
N ARG A 310 14.88 -18.98 18.98
CA ARG A 310 13.62 -18.33 19.39
C ARG A 310 13.70 -16.81 19.21
N VAL A 311 12.87 -16.26 18.32
CA VAL A 311 12.66 -14.80 18.23
C VAL A 311 11.43 -14.42 19.02
N LYS A 312 11.66 -13.66 20.09
CA LYS A 312 10.59 -13.09 20.91
C LYS A 312 9.87 -12.00 20.11
N ALA A 313 8.55 -11.93 20.27
CA ALA A 313 7.75 -10.80 19.78
C ALA A 313 8.32 -9.47 20.32
N ALA A 314 8.12 -8.37 19.61
CA ALA A 314 8.55 -7.07 20.11
C ALA A 314 7.73 -6.68 21.35
N GLY A 315 8.30 -5.82 22.22
CA GLY A 315 7.57 -5.31 23.38
C GLY A 315 6.31 -4.55 22.96
N ILE A 316 6.42 -3.74 21.90
CA ILE A 316 5.30 -2.97 21.37
C ILE A 316 4.23 -3.87 20.74
N GLU A 317 4.64 -4.91 20.02
CA GLU A 317 3.74 -5.93 19.47
C GLU A 317 2.91 -6.60 20.59
N ARG A 318 3.53 -6.92 21.73
CA ARG A 318 2.82 -7.45 22.90
C ARG A 318 1.85 -6.44 23.51
N ALA A 319 2.29 -5.20 23.69
CA ALA A 319 1.47 -4.14 24.29
C ALA A 319 0.21 -3.86 23.45
N VAL A 320 0.36 -3.67 22.13
CA VAL A 320 -0.77 -3.45 21.21
C VAL A 320 -1.69 -4.67 21.15
N SER A 321 -1.13 -5.87 21.01
CA SER A 321 -1.90 -7.11 20.98
C SER A 321 -2.73 -7.32 22.24
N LEU A 322 -2.14 -7.06 23.41
CA LEU A 322 -2.84 -7.20 24.69
C LEU A 322 -3.94 -6.14 24.84
N SER A 323 -3.63 -4.89 24.53
CA SER A 323 -4.57 -3.76 24.66
C SER A 323 -5.82 -3.96 23.80
N LEU A 324 -5.66 -4.47 22.57
CA LEU A 324 -6.81 -4.70 21.67
C LEU A 324 -7.59 -5.97 21.98
N ARG A 325 -6.92 -7.04 22.42
CA ARG A 325 -7.58 -8.34 22.68
C ARG A 325 -8.22 -8.42 24.06
N ARG A 326 -7.73 -7.62 25.01
CA ARG A 326 -8.14 -7.61 26.42
C ARG A 326 -8.41 -6.18 26.85
N TYR A 327 -9.17 -5.45 26.05
CA TYR A 327 -9.51 -4.05 26.32
C TYR A 327 -10.32 -3.91 27.62
N ASP A 328 -11.13 -4.92 27.97
CA ASP A 328 -11.85 -4.96 29.26
C ASP A 328 -10.91 -5.05 30.48
N ASP A 329 -9.71 -5.63 30.30
CA ASP A 329 -8.70 -5.79 31.35
C ASP A 329 -7.61 -4.69 31.27
N LEU A 330 -7.85 -3.57 30.58
CA LEU A 330 -6.82 -2.54 30.33
C LEU A 330 -6.14 -2.02 31.62
N PRO A 331 -6.87 -1.73 32.72
CA PRO A 331 -6.25 -1.28 33.97
C PRO A 331 -5.25 -2.30 34.51
N ARG A 332 -5.59 -3.60 34.43
CA ARG A 332 -4.68 -4.69 34.82
C ARG A 332 -3.50 -4.82 33.87
N ALA A 333 -3.71 -4.65 32.57
CA ALA A 333 -2.65 -4.68 31.58
C ALA A 333 -1.64 -3.54 31.79
N LEU A 334 -2.11 -2.33 32.12
CA LEU A 334 -1.28 -1.18 32.47
C LEU A 334 -0.53 -1.41 33.78
N HIS A 335 -1.20 -1.93 34.81
CA HIS A 335 -0.55 -2.29 36.07
C HIS A 335 0.59 -3.31 35.86
N LEU A 336 0.34 -4.37 35.09
CA LEU A 336 1.35 -5.35 34.74
C LEU A 336 2.47 -4.75 33.87
N HIS A 337 2.14 -3.82 32.98
CA HIS A 337 3.13 -3.10 32.19
C HIS A 337 4.08 -2.29 33.09
N HIS A 338 3.55 -1.53 34.04
CA HIS A 338 4.36 -0.78 35.01
C HIS A 338 5.26 -1.69 35.86
N LEU A 339 4.79 -2.89 36.24
CA LEU A 339 5.61 -3.84 37.02
C LEU A 339 6.69 -4.55 36.18
N LEU A 340 6.38 -4.90 34.93
CA LEU A 340 7.23 -5.75 34.09
C LEU A 340 8.18 -4.96 33.18
N VAL A 341 7.83 -3.73 32.81
CA VAL A 341 8.63 -2.87 31.92
C VAL A 341 9.40 -1.85 32.75
N ARG A 342 10.51 -2.31 33.36
CA ARG A 342 11.28 -1.49 34.32
C ARG A 342 12.12 -0.37 33.69
N GLN A 343 12.55 -0.55 32.44
CA GLN A 343 13.39 0.43 31.72
C GLN A 343 12.89 0.57 30.28
N PRO A 344 11.76 1.27 30.06
CA PRO A 344 11.26 1.50 28.71
C PRO A 344 12.20 2.45 27.97
N GLY A 345 12.73 2.01 26.82
CA GLY A 345 13.53 2.87 25.95
C GLY A 345 12.68 3.96 25.27
N PHE A 346 13.31 5.07 24.88
CA PHE A 346 12.64 6.19 24.20
C PHE A 346 11.77 5.74 23.01
N PHE A 347 12.31 4.96 22.08
CA PHE A 347 11.57 4.46 20.91
C PHE A 347 10.38 3.58 21.29
N TYR A 348 10.46 2.84 22.40
CA TYR A 348 9.34 2.03 22.87
C TYR A 348 8.19 2.91 23.36
N LEU A 349 8.49 3.95 24.15
CA LEU A 349 7.49 4.91 24.63
C LEU A 349 6.88 5.71 23.48
N LEU A 350 7.72 6.17 22.54
CA LEU A 350 7.27 6.87 21.34
C LEU A 350 6.27 6.03 20.55
N LEU A 351 6.58 4.75 20.30
CA LEU A 351 5.68 3.85 19.59
C LEU A 351 4.41 3.51 20.38
N LEU A 352 4.45 3.52 21.72
CA LEU A 352 3.27 3.32 22.54
C LEU A 352 2.34 4.55 22.51
N ALA A 353 2.92 5.75 22.52
CA ALA A 353 2.17 7.01 22.43
C ALA A 353 1.64 7.29 21.02
N LEU A 354 2.31 6.80 19.98
CA LEU A 354 2.03 7.15 18.59
C LEU A 354 0.56 6.89 18.17
N PRO A 355 -0.07 5.72 18.40
CA PRO A 355 -1.46 5.50 18.02
C PRO A 355 -2.42 6.44 18.74
N LEU A 356 -2.17 6.77 20.02
CA LEU A 356 -2.99 7.70 20.79
C LEU A 356 -2.84 9.12 20.26
N ALA A 357 -1.61 9.55 19.99
CA ALA A 357 -1.33 10.86 19.41
C ALA A 357 -1.98 11.02 18.03
N THR A 358 -1.90 10.01 17.16
CA THR A 358 -2.54 10.07 15.84
C THR A 358 -4.07 10.03 15.93
N LEU A 359 -4.64 9.31 16.90
CA LEU A 359 -6.10 9.33 17.14
C LEU A 359 -6.57 10.69 17.67
N LEU A 360 -5.80 11.33 18.56
CA LEU A 360 -6.09 12.68 19.01
C LEU A 360 -6.02 13.68 17.85
N LEU A 361 -4.96 13.62 17.03
CA LEU A 361 -4.85 14.46 15.84
C LEU A 361 -5.96 14.17 14.83
N ALA A 362 -6.40 12.90 14.70
CA ALA A 362 -7.54 12.55 13.86
C ALA A 362 -8.83 13.17 14.38
N LEU A 363 -9.08 13.14 15.69
CA LEU A 363 -10.24 13.81 16.30
C LEU A 363 -10.19 15.33 16.07
N LEU A 364 -9.04 15.96 16.27
CA LEU A 364 -8.88 17.40 16.01
C LEU A 364 -9.11 17.75 14.53
N ALA A 365 -8.56 16.94 13.61
CA ALA A 365 -8.78 17.11 12.18
C ALA A 365 -10.27 16.94 11.83
N LEU A 366 -10.96 15.96 12.42
CA LEU A 366 -12.38 15.73 12.21
C LEU A 366 -13.21 16.94 12.68
N LEU A 367 -12.93 17.45 13.88
CA LEU A 367 -13.59 18.63 14.45
C LEU A 367 -13.31 19.90 13.62
N ALA A 368 -12.14 19.98 12.97
CA ALA A 368 -11.78 21.06 12.06
C ALA A 368 -12.33 20.87 10.62
N GLY A 369 -13.14 19.84 10.35
CA GLY A 369 -13.71 19.56 9.02
C GLY A 369 -12.77 18.82 8.05
N TRP A 370 -11.55 18.50 8.46
CA TRP A 370 -10.56 17.75 7.69
C TRP A 370 -10.79 16.23 7.79
N THR A 371 -11.96 15.79 7.34
CA THR A 371 -12.46 14.41 7.46
C THR A 371 -11.54 13.36 6.83
N VAL A 372 -11.02 13.61 5.62
CA VAL A 372 -10.09 12.69 4.94
C VAL A 372 -8.76 12.57 5.69
N LEU A 373 -8.22 13.68 6.18
CA LEU A 373 -7.00 13.67 6.99
C LEU A 373 -7.23 12.90 8.30
N ALA A 374 -8.36 13.15 8.97
CA ALA A 374 -8.75 12.43 10.17
C ALA A 374 -8.78 10.91 9.95
N LEU A 375 -9.40 10.47 8.86
CA LEU A 375 -9.51 9.07 8.49
C LEU A 375 -8.13 8.44 8.24
N CYS A 376 -7.24 9.13 7.53
CA CYS A 376 -5.88 8.64 7.29
C CYS A 376 -5.09 8.54 8.61
N LEU A 377 -5.15 9.58 9.45
CA LEU A 377 -4.44 9.63 10.74
C LEU A 377 -4.93 8.56 11.72
N ALA A 378 -6.24 8.27 11.74
CA ALA A 378 -6.83 7.27 12.63
C ALA A 378 -6.18 5.89 12.46
N PHE A 379 -5.79 5.52 11.24
CA PHE A 379 -5.12 4.26 10.95
C PHE A 379 -3.59 4.36 10.89
N LEU A 380 -3.03 5.54 10.60
CA LEU A 380 -1.60 5.72 10.36
C LEU A 380 -0.74 5.34 11.58
N GLY A 381 -1.08 5.81 12.79
CA GLY A 381 -0.27 5.49 13.97
C GLY A 381 -0.24 4.00 14.28
N LEU A 382 -1.39 3.32 14.15
CA LEU A 382 -1.45 1.87 14.31
C LEU A 382 -0.66 1.15 13.21
N ALA A 383 -0.77 1.58 11.94
CA ALA A 383 -0.01 1.01 10.83
C ALA A 383 1.52 1.13 11.06
N VAL A 384 2.00 2.30 11.50
CA VAL A 384 3.41 2.54 11.82
C VAL A 384 3.89 1.65 12.96
N VAL A 385 3.07 1.46 14.01
CA VAL A 385 3.43 0.58 15.12
C VAL A 385 3.54 -0.89 14.68
N LEU A 386 2.68 -1.34 13.78
CA LEU A 386 2.70 -2.71 13.26
C LEU A 386 3.91 -3.03 12.37
N LEU A 387 4.68 -2.02 11.93
CA LEU A 387 5.95 -2.22 11.23
C LEU A 387 7.01 -2.86 12.13
N TRP A 388 6.94 -2.61 13.44
CA TRP A 388 7.93 -3.02 14.43
C TRP A 388 7.61 -4.36 15.08
N ARG A 389 6.93 -5.26 14.35
CA ARG A 389 6.63 -6.62 14.81
C ARG A 389 7.77 -7.58 14.49
N ARG A 390 7.98 -8.56 15.36
CA ARG A 390 9.05 -9.58 15.24
C ARG A 390 8.56 -11.00 15.50
N GLY A 391 7.37 -11.14 16.08
CA GLY A 391 6.80 -12.43 16.42
C GLY A 391 6.36 -13.23 15.20
N ARG A 392 5.65 -14.33 15.48
CA ARG A 392 5.13 -15.26 14.47
C ARG A 392 4.23 -14.59 13.41
N ALA A 393 3.58 -13.49 13.75
CA ALA A 393 2.68 -12.76 12.84
C ALA A 393 3.40 -11.76 11.90
N ALA A 394 4.73 -11.66 11.99
CA ALA A 394 5.55 -10.76 11.17
C ALA A 394 6.28 -11.51 10.04
N ASP A 395 5.56 -12.35 9.27
CA ASP A 395 6.11 -12.94 8.04
C ASP A 395 6.47 -11.86 7.00
N ASN A 396 7.27 -12.23 6.00
CA ASN A 396 7.81 -11.27 5.03
C ASN A 396 6.69 -10.60 4.22
N GLY A 397 5.70 -11.36 3.74
CA GLY A 397 4.54 -10.81 3.04
C GLY A 397 3.68 -9.92 3.94
N SER A 398 3.39 -10.34 5.17
CA SER A 398 2.66 -9.48 6.12
C SER A 398 3.41 -8.17 6.42
N THR A 399 4.73 -8.22 6.48
CA THR A 399 5.56 -7.03 6.75
C THR A 399 5.58 -6.12 5.53
N LEU A 400 5.72 -6.67 4.33
CA LEU A 400 5.61 -5.92 3.08
C LEU A 400 4.27 -5.19 3.02
N ALA A 401 3.15 -5.89 3.20
CA ALA A 401 1.83 -5.28 3.22
C ALA A 401 1.72 -4.16 4.27
N ALA A 402 2.26 -4.35 5.48
CA ALA A 402 2.24 -3.31 6.51
C ALA A 402 3.05 -2.07 6.10
N VAL A 403 4.25 -2.25 5.51
CA VAL A 403 5.08 -1.15 4.99
C VAL A 403 4.33 -0.38 3.90
N LEU A 404 3.76 -1.08 2.92
CA LEU A 404 3.00 -0.47 1.82
C LEU A 404 1.75 0.29 2.32
N VAL A 405 1.03 -0.28 3.29
CA VAL A 405 -0.12 0.37 3.93
C VAL A 405 0.28 1.65 4.64
N ALA A 406 1.33 1.60 5.47
CA ALA A 406 1.82 2.78 6.19
C ALA A 406 2.31 3.87 5.23
N THR A 407 3.03 3.50 4.16
CA THR A 407 3.48 4.42 3.12
C THR A 407 2.30 5.10 2.42
N GLY A 408 1.30 4.33 1.98
CA GLY A 408 0.14 4.93 1.31
C GLY A 408 -0.72 5.80 2.24
N LEU A 409 -0.92 5.40 3.51
CA LEU A 409 -1.58 6.25 4.50
C LEU A 409 -0.81 7.56 4.74
N ALA A 410 0.52 7.50 4.82
CA ALA A 410 1.36 8.67 5.00
C ALA A 410 1.30 9.62 3.79
N ILE A 411 1.32 9.08 2.56
CA ILE A 411 1.17 9.87 1.34
C ILE A 411 -0.22 10.50 1.28
N LEU A 412 -1.28 9.73 1.51
CA LEU A 412 -2.66 10.24 1.48
C LEU A 412 -2.91 11.30 2.57
N ALA A 413 -2.40 11.11 3.79
CA ALA A 413 -2.43 12.15 4.82
C ALA A 413 -1.59 13.36 4.42
N GLY A 414 -0.40 13.13 3.85
CA GLY A 414 0.50 14.16 3.38
C GLY A 414 -0.12 15.07 2.32
N THR A 415 -0.87 14.51 1.36
CA THR A 415 -1.56 15.29 0.32
C THR A 415 -2.79 16.05 0.82
N GLN A 416 -3.20 15.85 2.07
CA GLN A 416 -4.18 16.70 2.75
C GLN A 416 -3.52 17.89 3.45
N ILE A 417 -2.22 17.84 3.74
CA ILE A 417 -1.52 18.92 4.47
C ILE A 417 -0.68 19.74 3.50
N PHE A 418 0.03 19.06 2.60
CA PHE A 418 1.02 19.62 1.72
C PHE A 418 0.69 19.34 0.25
N TYR A 419 1.04 20.28 -0.61
CA TYR A 419 1.12 20.06 -2.06
C TYR A 419 2.47 20.56 -2.58
N LEU A 420 2.94 19.99 -3.68
CA LEU A 420 4.12 20.53 -4.36
C LEU A 420 3.68 21.64 -5.30
N LYS A 421 4.28 22.82 -5.12
CA LYS A 421 3.99 23.99 -5.95
C LYS A 421 4.56 23.76 -7.34
N ASP A 422 3.70 23.81 -8.34
CA ASP A 422 4.05 23.79 -9.74
C ASP A 422 3.52 25.07 -10.45
N PHE A 423 3.51 25.07 -11.78
CA PHE A 423 3.00 26.19 -12.58
C PHE A 423 1.49 26.45 -12.39
N LEU A 424 0.73 25.55 -11.77
CA LEU A 424 -0.68 25.72 -11.45
C LEU A 424 -0.88 26.41 -10.09
N ASN A 425 0.19 26.65 -9.35
CA ASN A 425 0.13 27.35 -8.08
C ASN A 425 -0.51 28.73 -8.24
N GLY A 426 -1.52 29.02 -7.41
CA GLY A 426 -2.28 30.29 -7.48
C GLY A 426 -3.58 30.19 -8.29
N SER A 427 -3.81 29.07 -8.98
CA SER A 427 -5.11 28.75 -9.62
C SER A 427 -5.94 27.79 -8.76
N ASP A 428 -7.18 27.53 -9.18
CA ASP A 428 -8.05 26.51 -8.58
C ASP A 428 -7.48 25.08 -8.73
N TYR A 429 -6.58 24.88 -9.69
CA TYR A 429 -5.91 23.60 -9.99
C TYR A 429 -4.64 23.37 -9.19
N TYR A 430 -4.36 24.17 -8.15
CA TYR A 430 -3.06 24.17 -7.43
C TYR A 430 -2.63 22.80 -6.86
N ARG A 431 -3.55 21.86 -6.66
CA ARG A 431 -3.28 20.48 -6.18
C ARG A 431 -3.31 19.43 -7.27
N MET A 432 -3.66 19.77 -8.51
CA MET A 432 -3.98 18.81 -9.56
C MET A 432 -2.86 17.80 -9.78
N ASN A 433 -1.62 18.25 -10.04
CA ASN A 433 -0.51 17.34 -10.26
C ASN A 433 -0.08 16.58 -9.00
N THR A 434 -0.19 17.21 -7.82
CA THR A 434 0.10 16.53 -6.56
C THR A 434 -0.83 15.33 -6.39
N LEU A 435 -2.15 15.52 -6.53
CA LEU A 435 -3.09 14.42 -6.40
C LEU A 435 -2.91 13.40 -7.52
N PHE A 436 -2.83 13.85 -8.77
CA PHE A 436 -2.65 12.96 -9.92
C PHE A 436 -1.43 12.02 -9.76
N LYS A 437 -0.26 12.57 -9.46
CA LYS A 437 0.98 11.78 -9.38
C LYS A 437 1.02 10.89 -8.15
N PHE A 438 0.71 11.42 -6.96
CA PHE A 438 0.77 10.62 -5.74
C PHE A 438 -0.38 9.60 -5.63
N PHE A 439 -1.57 9.88 -6.16
CA PHE A 439 -2.67 8.91 -6.16
C PHE A 439 -2.34 7.71 -7.03
N SER A 440 -1.76 7.93 -8.22
CA SER A 440 -1.30 6.82 -9.07
C SER A 440 -0.33 5.89 -8.34
N GLN A 441 0.64 6.47 -7.61
CA GLN A 441 1.62 5.71 -6.82
C GLN A 441 0.94 4.90 -5.70
N VAL A 442 0.05 5.54 -4.93
CA VAL A 442 -0.66 4.89 -3.84
C VAL A 442 -1.52 3.75 -4.36
N TRP A 443 -2.12 3.88 -5.55
CA TRP A 443 -2.94 2.81 -6.14
C TRP A 443 -2.13 1.54 -6.37
N VAL A 444 -0.92 1.66 -6.93
CA VAL A 444 -0.03 0.51 -7.15
C VAL A 444 0.40 -0.11 -5.81
N ILE A 445 0.79 0.72 -4.85
CA ILE A 445 1.25 0.30 -3.51
C ILE A 445 0.13 -0.42 -2.76
N TRP A 446 -1.07 0.17 -2.70
CA TRP A 446 -2.23 -0.40 -2.01
C TRP A 446 -2.85 -1.57 -2.76
N GLY A 447 -2.82 -1.59 -4.09
CA GLY A 447 -3.23 -2.73 -4.90
C GLY A 447 -2.42 -3.99 -4.56
N VAL A 448 -1.10 -3.87 -4.51
CA VAL A 448 -0.22 -4.98 -4.09
C VAL A 448 -0.43 -5.33 -2.62
N ALA A 449 -0.54 -4.34 -1.73
CA ALA A 449 -0.78 -4.59 -0.30
C ALA A 449 -2.10 -5.35 -0.06
N ALA A 450 -3.17 -4.94 -0.73
CA ALA A 450 -4.49 -5.57 -0.64
C ALA A 450 -4.46 -6.99 -1.21
N ALA A 451 -3.76 -7.23 -2.32
CA ALA A 451 -3.59 -8.57 -2.87
C ALA A 451 -2.86 -9.52 -1.90
N VAL A 452 -1.93 -9.01 -1.10
CA VAL A 452 -1.24 -9.79 -0.06
C VAL A 452 -2.12 -9.99 1.18
N ALA A 453 -2.94 -9.00 1.54
CA ALA A 453 -3.80 -9.01 2.72
C ALA A 453 -5.07 -9.87 2.53
N THR A 454 -5.76 -9.75 1.40
CA THR A 454 -7.08 -10.38 1.15
C THR A 454 -7.06 -11.90 1.33
N PRO A 455 -6.14 -12.68 0.73
CA PRO A 455 -6.09 -14.13 0.93
C PRO A 455 -5.84 -14.50 2.40
N ARG A 456 -5.09 -13.69 3.14
CA ARG A 456 -4.81 -13.92 4.57
C ARG A 456 -6.03 -13.65 5.44
N LEU A 457 -6.83 -12.64 5.12
CA LEU A 457 -8.10 -12.34 5.76
C LEU A 457 -9.12 -13.45 5.45
N LEU A 458 -9.30 -13.80 4.18
CA LEU A 458 -10.23 -14.84 3.74
C LEU A 458 -9.91 -16.20 4.38
N ASN A 459 -8.65 -16.63 4.38
CA ASN A 459 -8.24 -17.88 5.05
C ASN A 459 -8.43 -17.87 6.58
N HIS A 460 -8.50 -16.68 7.18
CA HIS A 460 -8.77 -16.55 8.60
C HIS A 460 -10.26 -16.69 8.92
N PHE A 461 -11.10 -15.91 8.24
CA PHE A 461 -12.54 -15.84 8.46
C PHE A 461 -13.28 -17.03 7.86
N PHE A 462 -12.81 -17.54 6.72
CA PHE A 462 -13.38 -18.66 5.98
C PHE A 462 -12.33 -19.77 5.76
N PRO A 463 -11.90 -20.45 6.83
CA PRO A 463 -10.90 -21.51 6.71
C PRO A 463 -11.43 -22.68 5.85
N SER A 464 -10.60 -23.18 4.94
CA SER A 464 -10.94 -24.39 4.18
C SER A 464 -11.13 -25.60 5.11
N LYS A 465 -11.97 -26.56 4.71
CA LYS A 465 -12.34 -27.74 5.54
C LYS A 465 -11.11 -28.48 6.11
N GLY A 466 -10.03 -28.61 5.34
CA GLY A 466 -8.77 -29.21 5.81
C GLY A 466 -8.00 -28.38 6.85
N ALA A 467 -8.04 -27.04 6.75
CA ALA A 467 -7.41 -26.15 7.73
C ALA A 467 -8.22 -26.05 9.04
N ALA A 468 -9.55 -26.19 8.96
CA ALA A 468 -10.43 -26.25 10.13
C ALA A 468 -10.19 -27.52 10.97
N GLN A 469 -9.93 -28.66 10.31
CA GLN A 469 -9.65 -29.93 10.97
C GLN A 469 -8.30 -29.90 11.71
N ALA A 470 -7.25 -29.34 11.10
CA ALA A 470 -5.95 -29.15 11.75
C ALA A 470 -5.99 -28.17 12.95
N ARG A 471 -6.86 -27.14 12.91
CA ARG A 471 -7.07 -26.23 14.06
C ARG A 471 -7.84 -26.89 15.21
N ARG A 472 -8.70 -27.89 14.94
CA ARG A 472 -9.39 -28.67 16.00
C ARG A 472 -8.44 -29.59 16.74
N VAL A 473 -7.55 -30.29 16.04
CA VAL A 473 -6.58 -31.21 16.67
C VAL A 473 -5.64 -30.48 17.64
N TRP A 474 -5.24 -29.24 17.33
CA TRP A 474 -4.41 -28.39 18.20
C TRP A 474 -5.12 -27.71 19.37
N ARG A 475 -6.45 -27.83 19.50
CA ARG A 475 -7.20 -27.31 20.65
C ARG A 475 -7.45 -28.37 21.73
N TYR A 476 -7.19 -29.64 21.42
CA TYR A 476 -7.39 -30.78 22.32
C TYR A 476 -6.07 -31.51 22.67
N ALA A 477 -4.93 -30.93 22.28
CA ALA A 477 -3.58 -31.29 22.70
C ALA A 477 -2.90 -30.03 23.23
#